data_AF-A0A972SV08-F1
#
_entry.id   AF-A0A972SV08-F1
#
_cell.length_a   1.000
_cell.length_b   1.000
_cell.length_c   1.000
_cell.angle_alpha   90.00
_cell.angle_beta   90.00
_cell.angle_gamma   90.00
#
_symmetry.space_group_name_H-M   'P 1'
#
loop_
_entity.id
_entity.type
_entity.pdbx_description
1 polymer ?
#
loop_
_entity_poly.entity_id
_entity_poly.type
_entity_poly.pdbx_seq_one_letter_code
_entity_poly.pdbx_strand_id
1 'polypeptide(L)'
;MTDFKELAEILENAEEPDERLEAVNSLGILDVPGAARVLVQALRREKDPVVKEAMTNALLMLPAEEVIEEVAVLLSSEEASLRSIAFDVLICKSDEYSARVFETLLQDSDRDTRVMTVHVLGRSKNPLALELLRKTVRLDSDVNVVGAALEYLGEAGDLSDARLVEQCRVRFNHPYIDYIIERVLTRLRGYPEMLAKT
;
A
#
# COMPACT_ATOMS: atom_id res chain seq x y z
N MET A 1 10.48 32.73 8.14
CA MET A 1 10.03 31.33 8.01
C MET A 1 8.53 31.38 8.07
N THR A 2 7.87 31.00 6.98
CA THR A 2 6.41 30.83 6.90
C THR A 2 6.00 29.75 7.91
N ASP A 3 4.98 30.01 8.71
CA ASP A 3 4.52 29.08 9.75
C ASP A 3 3.74 27.90 9.13
N PHE A 4 3.76 26.72 9.76
CA PHE A 4 3.05 25.52 9.28
C PHE A 4 1.57 25.81 9.00
N LYS A 5 0.94 26.59 9.89
CA LYS A 5 -0.47 26.97 9.76
C LYS A 5 -0.72 27.84 8.53
N GLU A 6 0.17 28.79 8.26
CA GLU A 6 0.09 29.68 7.10
C GLU A 6 0.25 28.88 5.79
N LEU A 7 1.19 27.92 5.75
CA LEU A 7 1.35 27.03 4.60
C LEU A 7 0.11 26.17 4.35
N ALA A 8 -0.51 25.63 5.41
CA ALA A 8 -1.75 24.88 5.28
C ALA A 8 -2.90 25.76 4.77
N GLU A 9 -2.99 27.01 5.24
CA GLU A 9 -4.00 27.98 4.78
C GLU A 9 -3.80 28.36 3.30
N ILE A 10 -2.55 28.55 2.85
CA ILE A 10 -2.24 28.80 1.42
C ILE A 10 -2.66 27.60 0.58
N LEU A 11 -2.29 26.39 1.01
CA LEU A 11 -2.61 25.17 0.28
C LEU A 11 -4.13 24.94 0.15
N GLU A 12 -4.90 25.43 1.12
CA GLU A 12 -6.36 25.34 1.15
C GLU A 12 -7.07 26.39 0.30
N ASN A 13 -6.58 27.63 0.31
CA ASN A 13 -7.35 28.78 -0.18
C ASN A 13 -6.77 29.47 -1.40
N ALA A 14 -5.49 29.27 -1.72
CA ALA A 14 -4.86 29.97 -2.84
C ALA A 14 -5.45 29.50 -4.19
N GLU A 15 -5.86 30.47 -5.02
CA GLU A 15 -6.41 30.19 -6.36
C GLU A 15 -5.29 29.85 -7.34
N GLU A 16 -4.14 30.51 -7.22
CA GLU A 16 -3.00 30.34 -8.11
C GLU A 16 -2.23 29.04 -7.82
N PRO A 17 -2.01 28.17 -8.83
CA PRO A 17 -1.24 26.93 -8.65
C PRO A 17 0.18 27.15 -8.12
N ASP A 18 0.83 28.24 -8.51
CA ASP A 18 2.20 28.56 -8.10
C ASP A 18 2.30 28.81 -6.58
N GLU A 19 1.32 29.50 -5.98
CA GLU A 19 1.28 29.71 -4.53
C GLU A 19 1.10 28.38 -3.77
N ARG A 20 0.21 27.51 -4.27
CA ARG A 20 0.04 26.16 -3.70
C ARG A 20 1.30 25.31 -3.86
N LEU A 21 1.99 25.42 -5.00
CA LEU A 21 3.24 24.71 -5.28
C LEU A 21 4.34 25.12 -4.28
N GLU A 22 4.50 26.42 -4.02
CA GLU A 22 5.44 26.93 -3.02
C GLU A 22 5.09 26.42 -1.61
N ALA A 23 3.81 26.39 -1.26
CA ALA A 23 3.35 25.88 0.03
C ALA A 23 3.65 24.38 0.20
N VAL A 24 3.39 23.57 -0.84
CA VAL A 24 3.69 22.13 -0.87
C VAL A 24 5.18 21.86 -0.70
N ASN A 25 6.02 22.56 -1.46
CA ASN A 25 7.48 22.40 -1.38
C ASN A 25 7.99 22.74 0.02
N SER A 26 7.43 23.79 0.64
CA SER A 26 7.77 24.20 2.00
C SER A 26 7.31 23.16 3.03
N LEU A 27 6.10 22.61 2.91
CA LEU A 27 5.58 21.57 3.79
C LEU A 27 6.43 20.29 3.73
N GLY A 28 6.92 19.91 2.55
CA GLY A 28 7.77 18.73 2.37
C GLY A 28 9.13 18.80 3.08
N ILE A 29 9.64 20.01 3.37
CA ILE A 29 10.93 20.21 4.06
C ILE A 29 10.80 20.65 5.52
N LEU A 30 9.59 21.00 5.98
CA LEU A 30 9.40 21.60 7.30
C LEU A 30 9.59 20.58 8.44
N ASP A 31 9.53 19.27 8.14
CA ASP A 31 9.67 18.15 9.09
C ASP A 31 8.86 18.36 10.37
N VAL A 32 7.58 18.71 10.21
CA VAL A 32 6.64 18.94 11.32
C VAL A 32 5.53 17.89 11.30
N PRO A 33 5.13 17.38 12.48
CA PRO A 33 3.99 16.48 12.58
C PRO A 33 2.71 17.09 12.01
N GLY A 34 1.99 16.32 11.21
CA GLY A 34 0.72 16.71 10.58
C GLY A 34 0.89 17.24 9.14
N ALA A 35 2.11 17.38 8.64
CA ALA A 35 2.34 17.76 7.25
C ALA A 35 1.78 16.72 6.27
N ALA A 36 1.89 15.42 6.56
CA ALA A 36 1.35 14.39 5.67
C ALA A 36 -0.17 14.46 5.61
N ARG A 37 -0.82 14.67 6.77
CA ARG A 37 -2.27 14.88 6.86
C ARG A 37 -2.74 16.05 6.00
N VAL A 38 -2.08 17.21 6.13
CA VAL A 38 -2.43 18.42 5.36
C VAL A 38 -2.29 18.17 3.86
N LEU A 39 -1.20 17.55 3.43
CA LEU A 39 -0.98 17.20 2.03
C LEU A 39 -2.04 16.21 1.50
N VAL A 40 -2.37 15.17 2.26
CA VAL A 40 -3.41 14.19 1.88
C VAL A 40 -4.79 14.84 1.77
N GLN A 41 -5.15 15.71 2.71
CA GLN A 41 -6.42 16.44 2.65
C GLN A 41 -6.49 17.35 1.43
N ALA A 42 -5.42 18.07 1.12
CA ALA A 42 -5.35 18.92 -0.06
C ALA A 42 -5.36 18.11 -1.37
N LEU A 43 -4.69 16.96 -1.41
CA LEU A 43 -4.62 16.10 -2.60
C LEU A 43 -6.01 15.67 -3.10
N ARG A 44 -6.98 15.49 -2.20
CA ARG A 44 -8.36 15.12 -2.53
C ARG A 44 -9.13 16.16 -3.33
N ARG A 45 -8.69 17.43 -3.31
CA ARG A 45 -9.35 18.54 -4.02
C ARG A 45 -8.48 19.16 -5.11
N GLU A 46 -7.18 18.89 -5.10
CA GLU A 46 -6.27 19.45 -6.08
C GLU A 46 -6.59 18.93 -7.49
N LYS A 47 -6.65 19.86 -8.45
CA LYS A 47 -6.98 19.59 -9.84
C LYS A 47 -5.78 19.76 -10.75
N ASP A 48 -4.85 20.63 -10.36
CA ASP A 48 -3.63 20.88 -11.11
C ASP A 48 -2.69 19.66 -11.02
N PRO A 49 -2.33 19.03 -12.15
CA PRO A 49 -1.48 17.84 -12.14
C PRO A 49 -0.06 18.12 -11.63
N VAL A 50 0.49 19.32 -11.86
CA VAL A 50 1.83 19.71 -11.41
C VAL A 50 1.84 19.84 -9.89
N VAL A 51 0.80 20.45 -9.31
CA VAL A 51 0.67 20.56 -7.85
C VAL A 51 0.46 19.18 -7.22
N LYS A 52 -0.33 18.28 -7.83
CA LYS A 52 -0.48 16.90 -7.35
C LYS A 52 0.84 16.12 -7.36
N GLU A 53 1.64 16.27 -8.41
CA GLU A 53 2.96 15.66 -8.48
C GLU A 53 3.87 16.20 -7.38
N ALA A 54 3.88 17.51 -7.16
CA ALA A 54 4.62 18.11 -6.06
C ALA A 54 4.15 17.62 -4.68
N MET A 55 2.84 17.47 -4.46
CA MET A 55 2.29 16.93 -3.20
C MET A 55 2.77 15.49 -2.98
N THR A 56 2.78 14.69 -4.05
CA THR A 56 3.28 13.32 -4.01
C THR A 56 4.76 13.28 -3.64
N ASN A 57 5.58 14.14 -4.26
CA ASN A 57 7.00 14.26 -3.94
C ASN A 57 7.23 14.75 -2.50
N ALA A 58 6.43 15.71 -2.02
CA ALA A 58 6.50 16.19 -0.64
C ALA A 58 6.18 15.05 0.37
N LEU A 59 5.15 14.24 0.12
CA LEU A 59 4.87 13.04 0.92
C LEU A 59 6.06 12.07 0.94
N LEU A 60 6.77 11.91 -0.18
CA LEU A 60 7.97 11.07 -0.24
C LEU A 60 9.16 11.62 0.56
N MET A 61 9.17 12.90 0.92
CA MET A 61 10.21 13.52 1.74
C MET A 61 9.92 13.42 3.25
N LEU A 62 8.65 13.32 3.64
CA LEU A 62 8.23 13.26 5.04
C LEU A 62 8.52 11.91 5.73
N PRO A 63 8.50 11.82 7.08
CA PRO A 63 8.69 10.56 7.80
C PRO A 63 7.71 9.45 7.37
N ALA A 64 8.23 8.23 7.18
CA ALA A 64 7.47 7.12 6.58
C ALA A 64 6.23 6.72 7.39
N GLU A 65 6.33 6.69 8.73
CA GLU A 65 5.22 6.29 9.62
C GLU A 65 3.99 7.18 9.43
N GLU A 66 4.14 8.50 9.56
CA GLU A 66 3.04 9.46 9.36
C GLU A 66 2.47 9.39 7.94
N VAL A 67 3.33 9.29 6.93
CA VAL A 67 2.90 9.21 5.53
C VAL A 67 2.09 7.96 5.28
N ILE A 68 2.50 6.81 5.81
CA ILE A 68 1.77 5.56 5.59
C ILE A 68 0.39 5.62 6.25
N GLU A 69 0.31 6.10 7.49
CA GLU A 69 -0.96 6.25 8.22
C GLU A 69 -1.94 7.16 7.48
N GLU A 70 -1.47 8.33 7.02
CA GLU A 70 -2.33 9.32 6.38
C GLU A 70 -2.62 8.98 4.91
N VAL A 71 -1.74 8.28 4.19
CA VAL A 71 -1.96 7.94 2.77
C VAL A 71 -2.81 6.67 2.60
N ALA A 72 -2.80 5.74 3.56
CA ALA A 72 -3.53 4.48 3.47
C ALA A 72 -5.03 4.66 3.19
N VAL A 73 -5.65 5.71 3.74
CA VAL A 73 -7.08 6.03 3.52
C VAL A 73 -7.43 6.38 2.07
N LEU A 74 -6.42 6.59 1.21
CA LEU A 74 -6.62 6.87 -0.21
C LEU A 74 -6.67 5.59 -1.06
N LEU A 75 -6.26 4.43 -0.52
CA LEU A 75 -6.32 3.13 -1.22
C LEU A 75 -7.77 2.73 -1.58
N SER A 76 -8.75 3.15 -0.79
CA SER A 76 -10.18 2.91 -0.99
C SER A 76 -10.91 4.10 -1.64
N SER A 77 -10.19 5.12 -2.13
CA SER A 77 -10.80 6.26 -2.80
C SER A 77 -11.56 5.83 -4.06
N GLU A 78 -12.70 6.46 -4.38
CA GLU A 78 -13.41 6.22 -5.65
C GLU A 78 -12.63 6.78 -6.86
N GLU A 79 -11.80 7.79 -6.63
CA GLU A 79 -10.96 8.39 -7.67
C GLU A 79 -9.74 7.52 -7.96
N ALA A 80 -9.66 7.02 -9.20
CA ALA A 80 -8.57 6.15 -9.63
C ALA A 80 -7.18 6.82 -9.49
N SER A 81 -7.08 8.12 -9.75
CA SER A 81 -5.84 8.87 -9.57
C SER A 81 -5.35 8.88 -8.12
N LEU A 82 -6.26 9.04 -7.15
CA LEU A 82 -5.90 9.04 -5.73
C LEU A 82 -5.46 7.65 -5.27
N ARG A 83 -6.14 6.60 -5.74
CA ARG A 83 -5.71 5.21 -5.46
C ARG A 83 -4.32 4.93 -6.01
N SER A 84 -4.03 5.36 -7.24
CA SER A 84 -2.69 5.18 -7.85
C SER A 84 -1.61 5.91 -7.06
N ILE A 85 -1.84 7.18 -6.70
CA ILE A 85 -0.88 7.94 -5.89
C ILE A 85 -0.64 7.25 -4.56
N ALA A 86 -1.70 6.80 -3.88
CA ALA A 86 -1.58 6.11 -2.61
C ALA A 86 -0.74 4.83 -2.74
N PHE A 87 -1.02 4.04 -3.76
CA PHE A 87 -0.29 2.80 -4.04
C PHE A 87 1.21 3.07 -4.26
N ASP A 88 1.55 4.03 -5.11
CA ASP A 88 2.93 4.36 -5.45
C ASP A 88 3.70 4.92 -4.25
N VAL A 89 3.09 5.85 -3.49
CA VAL A 89 3.70 6.42 -2.28
C VAL A 89 3.95 5.34 -1.23
N LEU A 90 2.97 4.47 -0.98
CA LEU A 90 3.11 3.42 0.03
C LEU A 90 4.15 2.37 -0.36
N ILE A 91 4.29 2.03 -1.65
CA ILE A 91 5.38 1.17 -2.12
C ILE A 91 6.73 1.83 -1.83
N CYS A 92 6.88 3.11 -2.12
CA CYS A 92 8.12 3.84 -1.89
C CYS A 92 8.46 4.00 -0.40
N LYS A 93 7.45 4.12 0.47
CA LYS A 93 7.61 4.21 1.93
C LYS A 93 7.72 2.86 2.64
N SER A 94 7.51 1.76 1.92
CA SER A 94 7.60 0.42 2.47
C SER A 94 9.06 -0.03 2.61
N ASP A 95 9.55 0.00 3.84
CA ASP A 95 10.91 -0.32 4.26
C ASP A 95 10.91 -1.14 5.56
N GLU A 96 12.10 -1.51 6.05
CA GLU A 96 12.23 -2.34 7.26
C GLU A 96 11.69 -1.69 8.54
N TYR A 97 11.58 -0.35 8.57
CA TYR A 97 11.12 0.40 9.74
C TYR A 97 9.61 0.62 9.73
N SER A 98 8.96 0.59 8.56
CA SER A 98 7.51 0.77 8.44
C SER A 98 6.67 -0.49 8.68
N ALA A 99 7.30 -1.63 8.97
CA ALA A 99 6.60 -2.91 9.15
C ALA A 99 5.45 -2.85 10.18
N ARG A 100 5.62 -2.11 11.28
CA ARG A 100 4.56 -1.96 12.31
C ARG A 100 3.30 -1.28 11.81
N VAL A 101 3.46 -0.27 10.95
CA VAL A 101 2.31 0.45 10.38
C VAL A 101 1.62 -0.45 9.38
N PHE A 102 2.37 -1.17 8.54
CA PHE A 102 1.79 -2.17 7.63
C PHE A 102 1.09 -3.32 8.38
N GLU A 103 1.60 -3.77 9.52
CA GLU A 103 0.90 -4.74 10.37
C GLU A 103 -0.46 -4.24 10.86
N THR A 104 -0.56 -2.94 11.14
CA THR A 104 -1.80 -2.29 11.56
C THR A 104 -2.79 -2.22 10.39
N LEU A 105 -2.31 -1.83 9.20
CA LEU A 105 -3.13 -1.80 7.98
C LEU A 105 -3.60 -3.20 7.55
N LEU A 106 -2.81 -4.24 7.78
CA LEU A 106 -3.20 -5.64 7.58
C LEU A 106 -4.24 -6.14 8.60
N GLN A 107 -4.58 -5.34 9.62
CA GLN A 107 -5.64 -5.63 10.60
C GLN A 107 -6.81 -4.65 10.49
N ASP A 108 -6.82 -3.80 9.45
CA ASP A 108 -7.90 -2.82 9.26
C ASP A 108 -9.26 -3.52 9.16
N SER A 109 -10.30 -2.89 9.71
CA SER A 109 -11.67 -3.38 9.63
C SER A 109 -12.19 -3.49 8.19
N ASP A 110 -11.73 -2.60 7.31
CA ASP A 110 -12.06 -2.59 5.90
C ASP A 110 -11.22 -3.63 5.13
N ARG A 111 -11.93 -4.55 4.48
CA ARG A 111 -11.32 -5.61 3.67
C ARG A 111 -10.49 -5.04 2.52
N ASP A 112 -10.94 -3.97 1.89
CA ASP A 112 -10.30 -3.42 0.70
C ASP A 112 -8.96 -2.78 1.04
N THR A 113 -8.89 -2.07 2.16
CA THR A 113 -7.64 -1.61 2.77
C THR A 113 -6.66 -2.78 2.98
N ARG A 114 -7.11 -3.90 3.57
CA ARG A 114 -6.23 -5.06 3.78
C ARG A 114 -5.74 -5.68 2.46
N VAL A 115 -6.61 -5.85 1.47
CA VAL A 115 -6.25 -6.36 0.12
C VAL A 115 -5.22 -5.44 -0.54
N MET A 116 -5.46 -4.14 -0.54
CA MET A 116 -4.54 -3.17 -1.15
C MET A 116 -3.21 -3.11 -0.41
N THR A 117 -3.22 -3.27 0.91
CA THR A 117 -1.99 -3.37 1.73
C THR A 117 -1.16 -4.59 1.35
N VAL A 118 -1.79 -5.75 1.11
CA VAL A 118 -1.12 -6.95 0.58
C VAL A 118 -0.47 -6.66 -0.78
N HIS A 119 -1.18 -5.96 -1.68
CA HIS A 119 -0.62 -5.57 -2.98
C HIS A 119 0.58 -4.63 -2.87
N VAL A 120 0.53 -3.65 -1.95
CA VAL A 120 1.66 -2.76 -1.66
C VAL A 120 2.86 -3.56 -1.18
N LEU A 121 2.67 -4.42 -0.16
CA LEU A 121 3.75 -5.24 0.39
C LEU A 121 4.35 -6.16 -0.66
N GLY A 122 3.53 -6.85 -1.43
CA GLY A 122 3.96 -7.76 -2.50
C GLY A 122 4.71 -7.08 -3.65
N ARG A 123 4.52 -5.78 -3.86
CA ARG A 123 5.25 -4.98 -4.87
C ARG A 123 6.40 -4.18 -4.29
N SER A 124 6.49 -4.07 -2.96
CA SER A 124 7.54 -3.31 -2.29
C SER A 124 8.87 -4.06 -2.24
N LYS A 125 9.94 -3.32 -1.91
CA LYS A 125 11.26 -3.90 -1.61
C LYS A 125 11.48 -4.11 -0.12
N ASN A 126 10.41 -4.07 0.67
CA ASN A 126 10.50 -4.24 2.11
C ASN A 126 11.00 -5.67 2.44
N PRO A 127 12.14 -5.81 3.14
CA PRO A 127 12.71 -7.12 3.43
C PRO A 127 11.80 -7.97 4.33
N LEU A 128 10.87 -7.35 5.06
CA LEU A 128 9.89 -8.01 5.92
C LEU A 128 8.56 -8.32 5.22
N ALA A 129 8.36 -7.88 3.97
CA ALA A 129 7.11 -8.09 3.24
C ALA A 129 6.71 -9.57 3.17
N LEU A 130 7.65 -10.48 2.89
CA LEU A 130 7.37 -11.91 2.78
C LEU A 130 6.88 -12.49 4.12
N GLU A 131 7.46 -12.06 5.24
CA GLU A 131 7.01 -12.50 6.57
C GLU A 131 5.61 -11.96 6.89
N LEU A 132 5.34 -10.70 6.56
CA LEU A 132 4.02 -10.10 6.72
C LEU A 132 2.97 -10.83 5.86
N LEU A 133 3.29 -11.15 4.61
CA LEU A 133 2.40 -11.94 3.73
C LEU A 133 2.13 -13.33 4.31
N ARG A 134 3.15 -14.03 4.83
CA ARG A 134 2.96 -15.32 5.52
C ARG A 134 2.06 -15.19 6.75
N LYS A 135 2.17 -14.07 7.50
CA LYS A 135 1.32 -13.78 8.66
C LYS A 135 -0.12 -13.52 8.21
N THR A 136 -0.34 -12.75 7.15
CA THR A 136 -1.65 -12.53 6.53
C THR A 136 -2.29 -13.84 6.08
N VAL A 137 -1.54 -14.67 5.35
CA VAL A 137 -2.00 -16.00 4.92
C VAL A 137 -2.39 -16.85 6.12
N ARG A 138 -1.72 -16.75 7.28
CA ARG A 138 -2.08 -17.51 8.50
C ARG A 138 -3.34 -17.00 9.20
N LEU A 139 -3.54 -15.69 9.24
CA LEU A 139 -4.43 -15.06 10.22
C LEU A 139 -5.68 -14.41 9.62
N ASP A 140 -5.61 -13.89 8.39
CA ASP A 140 -6.76 -13.16 7.83
C ASP A 140 -7.90 -14.13 7.51
N SER A 141 -9.13 -13.72 7.83
CA SER A 141 -10.34 -14.51 7.65
C SER A 141 -11.05 -14.29 6.31
N ASP A 142 -10.63 -13.30 5.52
CA ASP A 142 -11.20 -13.03 4.21
C ASP A 142 -10.46 -13.77 3.11
N VAL A 143 -11.22 -14.50 2.29
CA VAL A 143 -10.67 -15.33 1.20
C VAL A 143 -9.93 -14.51 0.14
N ASN A 144 -10.30 -13.26 -0.09
CA ASN A 144 -9.67 -12.40 -1.09
C ASN A 144 -8.35 -11.83 -0.56
N VAL A 145 -8.29 -11.49 0.73
CA VAL A 145 -7.04 -11.03 1.37
C VAL A 145 -6.02 -12.16 1.37
N VAL A 146 -6.43 -13.37 1.80
CA VAL A 146 -5.56 -14.54 1.78
C VAL A 146 -5.19 -14.93 0.34
N GLY A 147 -6.15 -14.90 -0.59
CA GLY A 147 -5.91 -15.16 -2.01
C GLY A 147 -4.83 -14.25 -2.59
N ALA A 148 -4.94 -12.93 -2.39
CA ALA A 148 -3.93 -11.97 -2.82
C ALA A 148 -2.55 -12.25 -2.20
N ALA A 149 -2.50 -12.56 -0.90
CA ALA A 149 -1.23 -12.82 -0.22
C ALA A 149 -0.56 -14.12 -0.71
N LEU A 150 -1.37 -15.15 -1.04
CA LEU A 150 -0.89 -16.39 -1.64
C LEU A 150 -0.28 -16.16 -3.03
N GLU A 151 -0.83 -15.26 -3.86
CA GLU A 151 -0.25 -14.97 -5.18
C GLU A 151 1.19 -14.48 -5.06
N TYR A 152 1.44 -13.50 -4.20
CA TYR A 152 2.79 -12.99 -3.94
C TYR A 152 3.69 -14.00 -3.23
N LEU A 153 3.13 -14.83 -2.34
CA LEU A 153 3.88 -15.92 -1.72
C LEU A 153 4.35 -16.94 -2.76
N GLY A 154 3.57 -17.20 -3.80
CA GLY A 154 3.98 -18.06 -4.91
C GLY A 154 5.04 -17.46 -5.83
N GLU A 155 5.21 -16.14 -5.81
CA GLU A 155 6.23 -15.43 -6.61
C GLU A 155 7.55 -15.27 -5.85
N ALA A 156 7.49 -14.95 -4.55
CA ALA A 156 8.65 -14.61 -3.74
C ALA A 156 9.01 -15.66 -2.67
N GLY A 157 8.10 -16.57 -2.35
CA GLY A 157 8.30 -17.63 -1.37
C GLY A 157 9.09 -18.82 -1.90
N ASP A 158 9.21 -19.84 -1.06
CA ASP A 158 9.95 -21.07 -1.39
C ASP A 158 9.18 -22.31 -0.94
N LEU A 159 9.74 -23.50 -1.19
CA LEU A 159 9.07 -24.77 -0.88
C LEU A 159 8.66 -24.92 0.59
N SER A 160 9.31 -24.21 1.52
CA SER A 160 8.92 -24.22 2.94
C SER A 160 7.53 -23.63 3.19
N ASP A 161 7.02 -22.80 2.27
CA ASP A 161 5.68 -22.22 2.34
C ASP A 161 4.58 -23.20 1.94
N ALA A 162 4.90 -24.32 1.28
CA ALA A 162 3.90 -25.25 0.74
C ALA A 162 2.91 -25.76 1.80
N ARG A 163 3.39 -26.02 3.03
CA ARG A 163 2.51 -26.45 4.12
C ARG A 163 1.52 -25.36 4.52
N LEU A 164 1.97 -24.10 4.56
CA LEU A 164 1.10 -22.97 4.89
C LEU A 164 0.04 -22.77 3.80
N VAL A 165 0.43 -22.88 2.53
CA VAL A 165 -0.47 -22.79 1.39
C VAL A 165 -1.53 -23.90 1.44
N GLU A 166 -1.16 -25.16 1.68
CA GLU A 166 -2.10 -26.28 1.79
C GLU A 166 -3.09 -26.13 2.94
N GLN A 167 -2.68 -25.54 4.08
CA GLN A 167 -3.57 -25.29 5.21
C GLN A 167 -4.73 -24.36 4.86
N CYS A 168 -4.62 -23.56 3.80
CA CYS A 168 -5.70 -22.68 3.36
C CYS A 168 -6.92 -23.46 2.85
N ARG A 169 -6.77 -24.68 2.32
CA ARG A 169 -7.94 -25.52 1.91
C ARG A 169 -8.85 -25.87 3.07
N VAL A 170 -8.27 -26.08 4.25
CA VAL A 170 -9.03 -26.41 5.46
C VAL A 170 -9.73 -25.18 6.02
N ARG A 171 -9.10 -24.00 5.89
CA ARG A 171 -9.63 -22.73 6.38
C ARG A 171 -10.72 -22.16 5.48
N PHE A 172 -10.64 -22.43 4.18
CA PHE A 172 -11.52 -21.85 3.18
C PHE A 172 -12.08 -22.95 2.27
N ASN A 173 -13.38 -23.19 2.35
CA ASN A 173 -14.10 -24.02 1.39
C ASN A 173 -14.62 -23.14 0.23
N HIS A 174 -13.74 -22.77 -0.70
CA HIS A 174 -14.08 -21.82 -1.77
C HIS A 174 -13.31 -22.11 -3.08
N PRO A 175 -13.96 -22.33 -4.24
CA PRO A 175 -13.28 -22.73 -5.47
C PRO A 175 -12.15 -21.80 -5.94
N TYR A 176 -12.29 -20.49 -5.72
CA TYR A 176 -11.22 -19.53 -6.00
C TYR A 176 -9.94 -19.81 -5.20
N ILE A 177 -10.04 -20.16 -3.91
CA ILE A 177 -8.85 -20.41 -3.10
C ILE A 177 -8.16 -21.70 -3.51
N ASP A 178 -8.93 -22.74 -3.87
CA ASP A 178 -8.39 -24.01 -4.35
C ASP A 178 -7.59 -23.78 -5.62
N TYR A 179 -8.12 -23.00 -6.56
CA TYR A 179 -7.41 -22.62 -7.78
C TYR A 179 -6.08 -21.88 -7.49
N ILE A 180 -6.09 -20.91 -6.57
CA ILE A 180 -4.88 -20.16 -6.20
C ILE A 180 -3.84 -21.10 -5.54
N ILE A 181 -4.29 -21.98 -4.64
CA ILE A 181 -3.44 -22.97 -3.96
C ILE A 181 -2.70 -23.85 -4.96
N GLU A 182 -3.41 -24.44 -5.93
CA GLU A 182 -2.78 -25.30 -6.95
C GLU A 182 -1.70 -24.55 -7.74
N ARG A 183 -2.02 -23.32 -8.17
CA ARG A 183 -1.10 -22.49 -8.95
C ARG A 183 0.14 -22.12 -8.13
N VAL A 184 -0.05 -21.73 -6.88
CA VAL A 184 1.05 -21.36 -5.97
C VAL A 184 1.93 -22.57 -5.67
N LEU A 185 1.36 -23.73 -5.34
CA LEU A 185 2.14 -24.94 -5.08
C LEU A 185 2.95 -25.41 -6.30
N THR A 186 2.40 -25.22 -7.51
CA THR A 186 3.11 -25.49 -8.76
C THR A 186 4.35 -24.62 -8.87
N ARG A 187 4.23 -23.31 -8.60
CA ARG A 187 5.35 -22.36 -8.60
C ARG A 187 6.39 -22.68 -7.53
N LEU A 188 5.97 -22.93 -6.29
CA LEU A 188 6.87 -23.24 -5.17
C LEU A 188 7.68 -24.53 -5.38
N ARG A 189 7.15 -25.50 -6.13
CA ARG A 189 7.85 -26.74 -6.49
C ARG A 189 8.82 -26.56 -7.67
N GLY A 190 8.83 -25.40 -8.33
CA GLY A 190 9.70 -25.12 -9.46
C GLY A 190 9.27 -25.79 -10.78
N TYR A 191 8.00 -26.20 -10.90
CA TYR A 191 7.49 -26.72 -12.18
C TYR A 191 7.04 -25.53 -13.06
N PRO A 192 7.64 -25.32 -14.25
CA PRO A 192 7.13 -24.33 -15.19
C PRO A 192 5.71 -24.69 -15.63
N GLU A 193 4.87 -23.68 -15.87
CA GLU A 193 3.54 -23.80 -16.47
C GLU A 193 3.63 -24.36 -17.90
N MET A 194 3.99 -25.63 -18.04
CA MET A 194 3.89 -26.40 -19.28
C MET A 194 2.67 -27.29 -19.13
N LEU A 195 1.76 -27.20 -20.11
CA LEU A 195 0.50 -27.96 -20.28
C LEU A 195 -0.79 -27.27 -19.79
N ALA A 196 -1.03 -26.05 -20.26
CA ALA A 196 -2.39 -25.53 -20.46
C ALA A 196 -2.59 -25.07 -21.91
N LYS A 197 -2.27 -25.95 -22.87
CA LYS A 197 -2.81 -25.89 -24.23
C LYS A 197 -3.09 -27.32 -24.68
N THR A 198 -4.36 -27.69 -24.64
CA THR A 198 -4.93 -28.70 -25.53
C THR A 198 -6.34 -28.28 -25.85
#